data_AF-A0A6G6VZT8-F1
#
_entry.id   AF-A0A6G6VZT8-F1
#
_cell.length_a   1.000
_cell.length_b   1.000
_cell.length_c   1.000
_cell.angle_alpha   90.00
_cell.angle_beta   90.00
_cell.angle_gamma   90.00
#
_symmetry.space_group_name_H-M   'P 1'
#
loop_
_entity.id
_entity.type
_entity.pdbx_description
1 polymer ?
#
loop_
_entity_poly.entity_id
_entity_poly.type
_entity_poly.pdbx_seq_one_letter_code
_entity_poly.pdbx_strand_id
1 'polypeptide(L)'
;MADQSGRPIDTGRIALRPIEDSDAWRAEGDARWSDWVALAQRIIAADALRRDLEGRGDAWDQGHAAGIADAAGQDTPNPYR
;
A
#
# COMPACT_ATOMS: atom_id res chain seq x y z
N MET A 1 3.98 -5.06 -9.47
CA MET A 1 2.83 -4.31 -8.95
C MET A 1 3.04 -2.84 -9.27
N ALA A 2 2.05 -2.12 -9.79
CA ALA A 2 2.18 -0.67 -9.98
C ALA A 2 2.26 0.00 -8.60
N ASP A 3 3.21 0.90 -8.41
CA ASP A 3 3.31 1.70 -7.20
C ASP A 3 2.10 2.64 -7.12
N GLN A 4 1.19 2.35 -6.18
CA GLN A 4 -0.03 3.12 -5.98
C GLN A 4 0.17 4.29 -5.03
N SER A 5 1.37 4.44 -4.45
CA SER A 5 1.64 5.47 -3.45
C SER A 5 1.49 6.88 -4.02
N GLY A 6 1.71 7.10 -5.32
CA GLY A 6 1.60 8.40 -5.99
C GLY A 6 0.20 8.83 -6.47
N ARG A 7 -0.88 8.14 -6.09
CA ARG A 7 -2.23 8.52 -6.55
C ARG A 7 -2.78 9.74 -5.79
N PRO A 8 -3.28 10.78 -6.49
CA PRO A 8 -3.88 11.94 -5.84
C PRO A 8 -5.05 11.55 -4.93
N ILE A 9 -5.15 12.18 -3.76
CA ILE A 9 -6.27 12.02 -2.83
C ILE A 9 -7.18 13.24 -2.99
N ASP A 10 -8.35 13.05 -3.59
CA ASP A 10 -9.32 14.12 -3.82
C ASP A 10 -10.55 13.95 -2.91
N THR A 11 -10.99 15.06 -2.30
CA THR A 11 -12.21 15.15 -1.48
C THR A 11 -13.22 16.16 -2.03
N GLY A 12 -12.99 16.70 -3.23
CA GLY A 12 -13.85 17.62 -3.97
C GLY A 12 -13.46 19.08 -3.81
N ARG A 13 -13.23 19.56 -2.58
CA ARG A 13 -12.79 20.96 -2.30
C ARG A 13 -11.31 21.10 -2.04
N ILE A 14 -10.69 20.02 -1.59
CA ILE A 14 -9.25 19.96 -1.37
C ILE A 14 -8.71 18.67 -1.98
N ALA A 15 -7.60 18.83 -2.70
CA ALA A 15 -6.86 17.73 -3.27
C ALA A 15 -5.45 17.67 -2.66
N LEU A 16 -5.00 16.46 -2.37
CA LEU A 16 -3.62 16.17 -2.00
C LEU A 16 -2.92 15.60 -3.24
N ARG A 17 -1.88 16.29 -3.71
CA ARG A 17 -1.09 15.89 -4.89
C ARG A 17 0.36 15.61 -4.49
N PRO A 18 0.99 14.58 -5.06
CA PRO A 18 2.43 14.37 -4.86
C PRO A 18 3.20 15.52 -5.52
N ILE A 19 4.29 15.94 -4.87
CA ILE A 19 5.26 16.85 -5.47
C ILE A 19 6.26 16.00 -6.25
N GLU A 20 6.50 16.34 -7.52
CA GLU A 20 7.47 15.62 -8.35
C GLU A 20 8.86 15.63 -7.70
N ASP A 21 9.57 14.50 -7.82
CA ASP A 21 10.91 14.28 -7.28
C ASP A 21 11.03 14.50 -5.76
N SER A 22 9.92 14.36 -5.02
CA SER A 22 9.89 14.49 -3.55
C SER A 22 8.91 13.49 -2.92
N ASP A 23 9.21 13.06 -1.69
CA ASP A 23 8.25 12.33 -0.85
C ASP A 23 7.18 13.26 -0.23
N ALA A 24 7.25 14.56 -0.52
CA ALA A 24 6.31 15.54 -0.02
C ALA A 24 5.02 15.62 -0.84
N TRP A 25 3.94 16.01 -0.17
CA TRP A 25 2.62 16.21 -0.78
C TRP A 25 2.18 17.65 -0.61
N ARG A 26 1.52 18.18 -1.63
CA ARG A 26 0.90 19.51 -1.61
C ARG A 26 -0.61 19.38 -1.47
N ALA A 27 -1.18 20.13 -0.53
CA ALA A 27 -2.61 20.34 -0.44
C ALA A 27 -3.00 21.58 -1.25
N GLU A 28 -4.01 21.46 -2.11
CA GLU A 28 -4.51 22.54 -2.96
C GLU A 28 -6.04 22.69 -2.81
N GLY A 29 -6.51 23.93 -2.65
CA GLY A 29 -7.93 24.28 -2.62
C GLY A 29 -8.33 25.18 -1.43
N ASP A 30 -9.42 25.92 -1.61
CA ASP A 30 -10.09 26.66 -0.53
C ASP A 30 -11.12 25.75 0.15
N ALA A 31 -10.81 25.36 1.38
CA ALA A 31 -11.56 24.36 2.14
C ALA A 31 -11.90 24.87 3.54
N ARG A 32 -13.07 24.47 4.05
CA ARG A 32 -13.46 24.72 5.44
C ARG A 32 -12.69 23.78 6.35
N TRP A 33 -12.56 24.12 7.64
CA TRP A 33 -11.92 23.25 8.65
C TRP A 33 -12.44 21.80 8.60
N SER A 34 -13.75 21.61 8.42
CA SER A 34 -14.37 20.28 8.29
C SER A 34 -13.84 19.47 7.12
N ASP A 35 -13.52 20.13 6.01
CA ASP A 35 -13.02 19.51 4.79
C ASP A 35 -11.58 19.00 5.03
N TRP A 36 -10.77 19.76 5.78
CA TRP A 36 -9.44 19.35 6.24
C TRP A 36 -9.48 18.14 7.19
N VAL A 37 -10.45 18.10 8.11
CA VAL A 37 -10.65 16.94 9.01
C VAL A 37 -11.03 15.70 8.21
N ALA A 38 -11.92 15.82 7.22
CA ALA A 38 -12.29 14.70 6.36
C ALA A 38 -11.11 14.18 5.53
N LEU A 39 -10.27 15.08 5.01
CA LEU A 39 -9.03 14.70 4.33
C LEU A 39 -8.09 13.92 5.24
N ALA A 40 -7.87 14.39 6.48
CA ALA A 40 -7.02 13.70 7.45
C ALA A 40 -7.52 12.29 7.76
N GLN A 41 -8.83 12.10 7.94
CA GLN A 41 -9.42 10.77 8.15
C GLN A 41 -9.19 9.84 6.96
N ARG A 42 -9.27 10.37 5.73
CA ARG A 42 -9.05 9.59 4.50
C ARG A 42 -7.58 9.18 4.34
N ILE A 43 -6.63 10.05 4.73
CA ILE A 43 -5.19 9.73 4.77
C ILE A 43 -4.93 8.59 5.75
N ILE A 44 -5.50 8.66 6.97
CA ILE A 44 -5.34 7.61 7.99
C ILE A 44 -5.92 6.27 7.49
N ALA A 45 -7.08 6.29 6.84
CA ALA A 45 -7.68 5.08 6.28
C ALA A 45 -6.82 4.46 5.16
N ALA A 46 -6.22 5.29 4.31
CA ALA A 46 -5.31 4.83 3.26
C ALA A 46 -4.02 4.21 3.83
N ASP A 47 -3.43 4.82 4.87
CA ASP A 47 -2.26 4.27 5.57
C ASP A 47 -2.57 2.91 6.23
N ALA A 48 -3.72 2.78 6.89
CA ALA A 48 -4.14 1.52 7.48
C ALA A 48 -4.29 0.41 6.42
N LEU A 49 -4.90 0.72 5.27
CA LEU A 49 -5.03 -0.22 4.16
C LEU A 49 -3.67 -0.65 3.60
N ARG A 50 -2.73 0.30 3.45
CA ARG A 50 -1.38 0.02 2.98
C ARG A 50 -0.67 -0.96 3.91
N ARG A 51 -0.71 -0.73 5.23
CA ARG A 51 -0.07 -1.62 6.21
C ARG A 51 -0.68 -3.01 6.25
N ASP A 52 -1.99 -3.12 6.08
CA ASP A 52 -2.69 -4.41 5.97
C ASP A 52 -2.28 -5.17 4.71
N LEU A 53 -2.08 -4.48 3.58
CA LEU A 53 -1.56 -5.08 2.35
C LEU A 53 -0.09 -5.51 2.48
N GLU A 54 0.76 -4.67 3.08
CA GLU A 54 2.16 -5.01 3.38
C GLU A 54 2.24 -6.24 4.30
N GLY A 55 1.47 -6.29 5.38
CA GLY A 55 1.45 -7.45 6.29
C GLY A 55 0.95 -8.74 5.63
N ARG A 56 0.01 -8.66 4.67
CA ARG A 56 -0.38 -9.82 3.86
C ARG A 56 0.72 -10.24 2.89
N GLY A 57 1.46 -9.29 2.33
CA GLY A 57 2.64 -9.55 1.51
C GLY A 57 3.72 -10.28 2.29
N ASP A 58 4.07 -9.78 3.47
CA ASP A 58 5.05 -10.41 4.37
C ASP A 58 4.64 -11.85 4.75
N ALA A 59 3.34 -12.06 5.05
CA ALA A 59 2.82 -13.39 5.34
C ALA A 59 2.91 -14.33 4.13
N TRP A 60 2.70 -13.82 2.92
CA TRP A 60 2.85 -14.60 1.69
C TRP A 60 4.31 -14.96 1.41
N ASP A 61 5.23 -13.99 1.54
CA ASP A 61 6.67 -14.22 1.36
C ASP A 61 7.21 -15.25 2.35
N GLN A 62 6.80 -15.18 3.62
CA GLN A 62 7.16 -16.16 4.63
C GLN A 62 6.62 -17.56 4.30
N GLY A 63 5.36 -17.67 3.86
CA GLY A 63 4.77 -18.94 3.45
C GLY A 63 5.45 -19.55 2.22
N HIS A 64 5.82 -18.72 1.24
CA HIS A 64 6.56 -19.15 0.06
C HIS A 64 7.98 -19.60 0.40
N ALA A 65 8.69 -18.87 1.27
CA ALA A 65 10.02 -19.26 1.76
C ALA A 65 9.98 -20.58 2.55
N ALA A 66 8.95 -20.77 3.40
CA ALA A 66 8.74 -22.03 4.10
C ALA A 66 8.49 -23.21 3.14
N GLY A 67 7.65 -23.01 2.11
CA GLY A 67 7.41 -24.02 1.08
C GLY A 67 8.66 -24.39 0.27
N ILE A 68 9.54 -23.42 -0.02
CA ILE A 68 10.84 -23.69 -0.65
C ILE A 68 11.78 -24.46 0.28
N ALA A 69 11.82 -24.11 1.57
CA ALA A 69 12.66 -24.80 2.55
C ALA A 69 12.21 -26.26 2.75
N ASP A 70 10.90 -26.51 2.79
CA ASP A 70 10.33 -27.87 2.87
C ASP A 70 10.59 -28.66 1.57
N ALA A 71 10.49 -28.02 0.40
CA ALA A 71 10.79 -28.65 -0.89
C ALA A 71 12.28 -28.90 -1.14
N ALA A 72 13.18 -28.09 -0.57
CA ALA A 72 14.63 -28.29 -0.66
C ALA A 72 15.14 -29.42 0.26
N GLY A 73 14.35 -29.83 1.25
CA GLY A 73 14.66 -30.92 2.19
C GLY A 73 14.11 -32.28 1.80
N GLN A 74 13.21 -32.37 0.82
CA GLN A 74 12.62 -33.63 0.38
C GLN A 74 12.89 -33.89 -1.10
N ASP A 75 13.56 -35.01 -1.34
CA ASP A 75 13.65 -35.70 -2.63
C ASP A 75 12.26 -36.24 -3.01
N THR A 76 11.26 -35.36 -3.10
CA THR A 76 9.91 -35.69 -3.56
C THR A 76 9.90 -35.51 -5.07
N PRO A 77 9.98 -36.60 -5.85
CA PRO A 77 10.02 -36.50 -7.30
C PRO A 77 8.68 -35.94 -7.79
N ASN A 78 8.75 -34.87 -8.59
CA ASN A 78 7.60 -34.28 -9.24
C ASN A 78 6.86 -35.36 -10.08
N PRO A 79 5.59 -35.72 -9.76
CA PRO A 79 4.85 -36.78 -10.45
C PRO A 79 4.39 -36.41 -11.87
N TYR A 80 4.70 -35.20 -12.33
CA TYR A 80 4.37 -34.72 -13.68
C TYR A 80 5.61 -34.45 -14.53
N ARG A 81 6.78 -34.95 -14.14
CA ARG A 81 8.00 -34.92 -14.95
C ARG A 81 8.25 -36.24 -15.64
#